data_AF-A0A957YBG7-F1
#
_entry.id   AF-A0A957YBG7-F1
#
_cell.length_a   1.000
_cell.length_b   1.000
_cell.length_c   1.000
_cell.angle_alpha   90.00
_cell.angle_beta   90.00
_cell.angle_gamma   90.00
#
_symmetry.space_group_name_H-M   'P 1'
#
loop_
_entity.id
_entity.type
_entity.pdbx_description
1 polymer ?
#
loop_
_entity_poly.entity_id
_entity_poly.type
_entity_poly.pdbx_seq_one_letter_code
_entity_poly.pdbx_strand_id
1 'polypeptide(L)' 'MSETQGTISLKIARLEQQLKILSLQKQLSNNYPDHQAQLISKELTAQLQLQQMIEFRDKVYAPVNRQ' A
#
# COMPACT_ATOMS: atom_id res chain seq x y z
N MET A 1 34.60 -14.59 -15.42
CA MET A 1 33.76 -13.68 -16.22
C MET A 1 33.94 -12.28 -15.63
N SER A 2 34.85 -11.48 -16.17
CA SER A 2 35.08 -10.12 -15.67
C SER A 2 33.89 -9.25 -16.06
N GLU A 3 33.23 -8.63 -15.07
CA GLU A 3 32.21 -7.62 -15.35
C GLU A 3 32.86 -6.48 -16.14
N THR A 4 32.28 -6.10 -17.27
CA THR A 4 32.80 -4.97 -18.03
C THR A 4 32.55 -3.68 -17.25
N GLN A 5 33.40 -2.68 -17.44
CA GLN A 5 33.27 -1.39 -16.76
C GLN A 5 31.87 -0.77 -16.96
N GLY A 6 31.23 -1.00 -18.11
CA GLY A 6 29.85 -0.58 -18.38
C GLY A 6 28.80 -1.26 -17.49
N THR A 7 28.98 -2.55 -17.16
CA THR A 7 28.07 -3.28 -16.24
C THR A 7 28.19 -2.76 -14.81
N ILE A 8 29.40 -2.43 -14.39
CA ILE A 8 29.67 -1.86 -13.05
C ILE A 8 29.03 -0.47 -12.93
N SER A 9 29.19 0.39 -13.93
CA SER A 9 28.55 1.71 -13.96
C SER A 9 27.02 1.63 -13.89
N LEU A 10 26.42 0.67 -14.59
CA LEU A 10 24.97 0.45 -14.54
C LEU A 10 24.50 -0.01 -13.15
N LYS A 11 25.28 -0.88 -12.49
CA LYS A 11 24.98 -1.32 -11.12
C LYS A 11 25.08 -0.17 -10.13
N ILE A 12 26.08 0.69 -10.26
CA ILE A 12 26.26 1.87 -9.39
C ILE A 12 25.05 2.82 -9.56
N ALA A 13 24.68 3.15 -10.80
CA ALA A 13 23.54 4.03 -11.06
C ALA A 13 22.21 3.49 -10.48
N ARG A 14 22.00 2.17 -10.53
CA ARG A 14 20.83 1.52 -9.91
C ARG A 14 20.87 1.62 -8.39
N LEU A 15 22.03 1.42 -7.77
CA LEU A 15 22.19 1.54 -6.32
C LEU A 15 21.97 2.98 -5.85
N GLU A 16 22.48 3.98 -6.58
CA GLU A 16 22.23 5.40 -6.30
C GLU A 16 20.74 5.74 -6.38
N GLN A 17 20.03 5.22 -7.39
CA GLN A 17 18.59 5.39 -7.51
C GLN A 17 17.83 4.76 -6.33
N GLN A 18 18.21 3.55 -5.91
CA GLN A 18 17.61 2.88 -4.75
C GLN A 18 17.85 3.67 -3.46
N LEU A 19 19.07 4.17 -3.23
CA LEU A 19 19.39 5.02 -2.09
C LEU A 19 18.57 6.30 -2.07
N LYS A 20 18.36 6.94 -3.23
CA LYS A 20 17.53 8.13 -3.34
C LYS A 20 16.07 7.85 -2.97
N ILE A 21 15.51 6.72 -3.42
CA ILE A 21 14.15 6.30 -3.07
C ILE A 21 14.03 6.06 -1.56
N LEU A 22 14.97 5.34 -0.96
CA LEU A 22 14.98 5.07 0.48
C LEU A 22 15.10 6.36 1.31
N SER A 23 15.91 7.32 0.85
CA SER A 23 16.04 8.63 1.51
C SER A 23 14.72 9.40 1.48
N LEU A 24 14.03 9.44 0.33
CA LEU A 24 12.72 10.08 0.21
C LEU A 24 11.67 9.39 1.09
N GLN A 25 11.65 8.06 1.12
CA GLN A 25 10.75 7.30 2.00
C GLN A 25 11.01 7.62 3.48
N LYS A 26 12.28 7.71 3.89
CA LYS A 26 12.64 8.11 5.26
C LYS A 26 12.21 9.54 5.57
N GLN A 27 12.39 10.48 4.65
CA GLN A 27 11.93 11.86 4.81
C GLN A 27 10.40 11.93 4.93
N LEU A 28 9.68 11.19 4.09
CA LEU A 28 8.22 11.10 4.18
C LEU A 28 7.79 10.49 5.51
N SER A 29 8.44 9.42 5.97
CA SER A 29 8.16 8.82 7.28
C SER A 29 8.45 9.77 8.44
N ASN A 30 9.51 10.57 8.37
CA ASN A 30 9.83 11.55 9.41
C ASN A 30 8.85 12.73 9.45
N ASN A 31 8.44 13.23 8.28
CA ASN A 31 7.52 14.37 8.17
C ASN A 31 6.07 13.95 8.43
N TYR A 32 5.76 12.68 8.18
CA TYR A 32 4.42 12.14 8.21
C TYR A 32 4.37 10.77 8.91
N PRO A 33 4.81 10.68 10.17
CA PRO A 33 4.97 9.40 10.89
C PRO A 33 3.65 8.63 10.99
N ASP A 34 2.54 9.35 11.14
CA ASP A 34 1.21 8.75 11.28
C ASP A 34 0.45 8.63 9.96
N HIS A 35 0.97 9.15 8.85
CA HIS A 35 0.16 9.29 7.64
C HIS A 35 -0.11 7.95 6.96
N GLN A 36 0.84 7.02 7.03
CA GLN A 36 0.61 5.66 6.56
C GLN A 36 -0.38 4.91 7.47
N ALA A 37 -0.29 5.10 8.79
CA ALA A 37 -1.26 4.55 9.73
C ALA A 37 -2.67 5.14 9.54
N GLN A 38 -2.77 6.44 9.25
CA GLN A 38 -4.02 7.13 8.92
C GLN A 38 -4.63 6.64 7.61
N LEU A 39 -3.82 6.42 6.56
CA LEU A 39 -4.29 5.86 5.30
C LEU A 39 -4.84 4.45 5.48
N ILE A 40 -4.10 3.58 6.19
CA ILE A 40 -4.55 2.21 6.52
C ILE A 40 -5.83 2.24 7.36
N SER A 41 -5.91 3.13 8.36
CA SER A 41 -7.10 3.28 9.20
C SER A 41 -8.32 3.73 8.41
N LYS A 42 -8.15 4.69 7.48
CA LYS A 42 -9.24 5.15 6.59
C LYS A 42 -9.72 4.03 5.68
N GLU A 43 -8.80 3.29 5.08
CA GLU A 43 -9.13 2.17 4.20
C GLU A 43 -9.86 1.05 4.96
N LEU A 44 -9.35 0.67 6.13
CA LEU A 44 -10.00 -0.33 6.99
C LEU A 44 -11.40 0.12 7.41
N THR A 45 -11.58 1.38 7.77
CA THR A 45 -12.89 1.93 8.14
C THR A 45 -13.88 1.85 6.98
N ALA A 46 -13.45 2.22 5.78
CA ALA A 46 -14.29 2.14 4.58
C ALA A 46 -14.68 0.69 4.25
N GLN A 47 -13.75 -0.26 4.39
CA GLN A 47 -14.01 -1.68 4.18
C GLN A 47 -15.02 -2.22 5.20
N LEU A 48 -14.88 -1.88 6.47
CA LEU A 48 -15.82 -2.29 7.53
C LEU A 48 -17.23 -1.73 7.27
N GLN A 49 -17.34 -0.47 6.85
CA GLN A 49 -18.62 0.15 6.49
C GLN A 49 -19.28 -0.57 5.30
N LEU A 50 -18.50 -0.86 4.26
CA LEU A 50 -18.98 -1.60 3.10
C LEU A 50 -19.50 -2.98 3.50
N GLN A 51 -18.76 -3.70 4.35
CA GLN A 51 -19.17 -5.01 4.84
C GLN A 51 -20.49 -4.94 5.61
N GLN A 52 -20.64 -3.96 6.51
CA GLN A 52 -21.89 -3.75 7.26
C GLN A 52 -23.07 -3.45 6.33
N MET A 53 -22.85 -2.66 5.27
CA MET A 53 -23.89 -2.36 4.28
C MET A 53 -24.30 -3.61 3.48
N ILE A 54 -23.35 -4.46 3.12
CA ILE A 54 -23.62 -5.73 2.45
C ILE A 54 -24.40 -6.66 3.38
N GLU A 55 -23.97 -6.80 4.63
CA GLU A 55 -24.67 -7.63 5.63
C GLU A 55 -26.09 -7.11 5.91
N PHE A 56 -26.29 -5.79 5.98
CA PHE A 56 -27.61 -5.20 6.13
C PHE A 56 -28.48 -5.45 4.89
N ARG A 57 -27.93 -5.26 3.69
CA ARG A 57 -28.61 -5.56 2.43
C ARG A 57 -29.02 -7.02 2.38
N ASP A 58 -28.15 -7.94 2.75
CA ASP A 58 -28.46 -9.36 2.75
C ASP A 58 -29.48 -9.72 3.84
N LYS A 59 -29.49 -9.05 4.99
CA LYS A 59 -30.55 -9.24 6.01
C LYS A 59 -31.91 -8.71 5.56
N VAL A 60 -31.96 -7.57 4.86
CA VAL A 60 -33.21 -6.89 4.46
C VAL A 60 -33.75 -7.44 3.15
N TYR A 61 -32.87 -7.75 2.20
CA TYR A 61 -33.21 -8.17 0.84
C TYR A 61 -32.89 -9.65 0.57
N ALA A 62 -32.42 -10.43 1.56
CA ALA A 62 -32.46 -11.89 1.41
C ALA A 62 -33.90 -12.27 1.06
N PRO A 63 -34.09 -12.98 -0.06
CA PRO A 63 -35.43 -13.35 -0.46
C PRO A 63 -36.05 -14.19 0.66
N VAL A 64 -37.30 -13.88 0.99
CA VAL A 64 -38.23 -14.71 1.77
C VAL A 64 -38.57 -15.97 0.94
N ASN A 65 -37.55 -16.65 0.41
CA ASN A 65 -37.64 -17.87 -0.35
C ASN A 65 -36.74 -18.92 0.32
N ARG A 66 -37.12 -19.31 1.54
CA ARG A 66 -36.85 -20.65 2.03
C ARG A 66 -38.12 -21.15 2.72
N GLN A 67 -38.90 -21.88 1.91
CA GLN A 67 -39.97 -22.83 2.25
C GLN A 67 -41.32 -22.23 2.65
#